data_AF-A0A2E9IPU5-F1
#
_entry.id   AF-A0A2E9IPU5-F1
#
_cell.length_a   1.000
_cell.length_b   1.000
_cell.length_c   1.000
_cell.angle_alpha   90.00
_cell.angle_beta   90.00
_cell.angle_gamma   90.00
#
_symmetry.space_group_name_H-M   'P 1'
#
loop_
_entity.id
_entity.type
_entity.pdbx_description
1 polymer ?
#
loop_
_entity_poly.entity_id
_entity_poly.type
_entity_poly.pdbx_seq_one_letter_code
_entity_poly.pdbx_strand_id
1 'polypeptide(L)'
;MVGRMHHPIDHYQSPEITPPTDRRPLAGRHALPIVSAESTRLFWDNAHGEAFSKSHAEAGAHAPDVYFRIVCAIDDRAHRWVEVSNAQSGESYARMELAYAAPGQVYQCTLTPEQVAGAIRDGLALRLEGGESPIWIVAPGGPNTPDSILPSLSQASAPPSLDHFLRLFCTPASFQQWDWTGVCVLDGLQDWAQLGNKDAAQTLEQYLRTFIDPKEGRREDFRGHPCDDAIANPETGGPFAILIAQSPKHPSIHLLTEGFEHFHNKTLDCIGTHRLVTESNYNVAYPMMSLAVHLNRPDYKEKSLAQLRATMHYLTDDDNVWLRYDPENGERTFQNWSRGVAWYFLGMVRSLALLPKSEWPDALIAECNRMAAWVSTYQMENGLWAGFLHEKSVRPDNSGSAGIAAAIALGIRIGLIQSDWQPTAEKAYQGLSNCLTHDGWLQGVSQTNKPEALHMDIQRSDFRVIAPWGMGLYAQLAAALQTTESA
;
A
#
# COMPACT_ATOMS: atom_id res chain seq x y z
N MET A 1 -25.26 -20.68 -8.07
CA MET A 1 -23.90 -20.80 -7.50
C MET A 1 -23.03 -19.87 -8.29
N VAL A 2 -22.61 -18.74 -7.72
CA VAL A 2 -21.57 -17.92 -8.35
C VAL A 2 -20.28 -18.72 -8.17
N GLY A 3 -19.61 -19.08 -9.26
CA GLY A 3 -18.33 -19.80 -9.21
C GLY A 3 -17.30 -19.02 -8.37
N ARG A 4 -16.29 -19.70 -7.83
CA ARG A 4 -15.16 -19.00 -7.21
C ARG A 4 -14.54 -18.07 -8.26
N MET A 5 -14.29 -16.81 -7.91
CA MET A 5 -13.58 -15.86 -8.78
C MET A 5 -12.08 -16.16 -8.85
N HIS A 6 -11.58 -16.88 -7.84
CA HIS A 6 -10.17 -17.08 -7.59
C HIS A 6 -9.87 -18.58 -7.42
N HIS A 7 -8.90 -19.06 -8.18
CA HIS A 7 -8.51 -20.46 -8.25
C HIS A 7 -7.01 -20.58 -7.91
N PRO A 8 -6.66 -20.70 -6.61
CA PRO A 8 -5.27 -20.92 -6.21
C PRO A 8 -4.75 -22.26 -6.72
N ILE A 9 -3.43 -22.38 -6.83
CA ILE A 9 -2.76 -23.65 -7.12
C ILE A 9 -3.04 -24.68 -6.02
N ASP A 10 -3.10 -25.96 -6.40
CA ASP A 10 -3.29 -27.08 -5.46
C ASP A 10 -1.94 -27.63 -4.99
N HIS A 11 -0.96 -27.69 -5.90
CA HIS A 11 0.40 -28.13 -5.58
C HIS A 11 1.44 -27.46 -6.49
N TYR A 12 2.72 -27.57 -6.10
CA TYR A 12 3.84 -26.97 -6.82
C TYR A 12 5.08 -27.88 -6.79
N GLN A 13 5.99 -27.64 -7.74
CA GLN A 13 7.36 -28.15 -7.73
C GLN A 13 8.28 -26.95 -7.89
N SER A 14 9.22 -26.75 -6.98
CA SER A 14 10.15 -25.62 -7.02
C SER A 14 11.58 -26.08 -6.71
N PRO A 15 12.59 -25.34 -7.17
CA PRO A 15 13.97 -25.55 -6.73
C PRO A 15 14.08 -25.54 -5.20
N GLU A 16 14.90 -26.43 -4.64
CA GLU A 16 15.16 -26.51 -3.20
C GLU A 16 16.10 -25.39 -2.74
N ILE A 17 15.60 -24.15 -2.76
CA ILE A 17 16.33 -22.96 -2.33
C ILE A 17 15.56 -22.34 -1.17
N THR A 18 16.24 -22.13 -0.04
CA THR A 18 15.65 -21.48 1.12
C THR A 18 15.75 -19.96 1.01
N PRO A 19 14.76 -19.21 1.52
CA PRO A 19 14.85 -17.77 1.65
C PRO A 19 16.15 -17.32 2.34
N PRO A 20 16.70 -16.15 1.95
CA PRO A 20 17.90 -15.63 2.58
C PRO A 20 17.66 -15.37 4.08
N THR A 21 18.62 -15.73 4.94
CA THR A 21 18.45 -15.69 6.40
C THR A 21 18.42 -14.28 6.98
N ASP A 22 18.95 -13.31 6.25
CA ASP A 22 18.99 -11.90 6.60
C ASP A 22 17.73 -11.14 6.17
N ARG A 23 16.79 -11.78 5.44
CA ARG A 23 15.50 -11.18 5.07
C ARG A 23 14.32 -12.03 5.49
N ARG A 24 13.20 -11.38 5.80
CA ARG A 24 11.96 -12.05 6.17
C ARG A 24 10.94 -12.01 5.02
N PRO A 25 10.29 -13.14 4.72
CA PRO A 25 9.01 -13.09 4.03
C PRO A 25 8.01 -12.28 4.85
N LEU A 26 7.29 -11.39 4.18
CA LEU A 26 6.26 -10.55 4.78
C LEU A 26 5.28 -11.40 5.61
N ALA A 27 4.99 -10.93 6.83
CA ALA A 27 4.02 -11.55 7.74
C ALA A 27 4.33 -13.02 8.10
N GLY A 28 5.59 -13.44 7.99
CA GLY A 28 6.04 -14.80 8.28
C GLY A 28 5.59 -15.85 7.26
N ARG A 29 5.13 -15.43 6.08
CA ARG A 29 4.63 -16.31 5.02
C ARG A 29 5.72 -17.27 4.53
N HIS A 30 5.31 -18.38 3.94
CA HIS A 30 6.23 -19.20 3.17
C HIS A 30 6.45 -18.56 1.79
N ALA A 31 7.60 -18.86 1.17
CA ALA A 31 7.96 -18.29 -0.12
C ALA A 31 8.52 -19.34 -1.09
N LEU A 32 8.16 -19.22 -2.36
CA LEU A 32 8.70 -20.02 -3.46
C LEU A 32 9.73 -19.20 -4.24
N PRO A 33 10.89 -19.78 -4.58
CA PRO A 33 11.86 -19.12 -5.44
C PRO A 33 11.39 -19.15 -6.90
N ILE A 34 11.75 -18.14 -7.68
CA ILE A 34 11.77 -18.17 -9.15
C ILE A 34 13.21 -17.85 -9.55
N VAL A 35 13.84 -18.78 -10.28
CA VAL A 35 15.25 -18.69 -10.68
C VAL A 35 15.41 -18.91 -12.19
N SER A 36 16.61 -18.67 -12.69
CA SER A 36 16.96 -18.83 -14.10
C SER A 36 17.33 -20.27 -14.45
N ALA A 37 17.99 -20.99 -13.52
CA ALA A 37 18.49 -22.34 -13.77
C ALA A 37 17.38 -23.39 -13.96
N GLU A 38 16.33 -23.33 -13.14
CA GLU A 38 15.22 -24.29 -13.12
C GLU A 38 13.89 -23.56 -12.92
N SER A 39 12.82 -24.07 -13.52
CA SER A 39 11.48 -23.48 -13.42
C SER A 39 10.76 -23.89 -12.14
N THR A 40 10.07 -22.93 -11.54
CA THR A 40 9.04 -23.22 -10.53
C THR A 40 7.74 -23.54 -11.22
N ARG A 41 7.20 -24.73 -10.97
CA ARG A 41 6.02 -25.30 -11.64
C ARG A 41 4.83 -25.31 -10.69
N LEU A 42 3.69 -24.91 -11.23
CA LEU A 42 2.46 -24.64 -10.52
C LEU A 42 1.33 -25.47 -11.15
N PHE A 43 0.53 -26.16 -10.35
CA PHE A 43 -0.46 -27.10 -10.84
C PHE A 43 -1.83 -26.91 -10.17
N TRP A 44 -2.88 -27.24 -10.92
CA TRP A 44 -4.27 -27.28 -10.48
C TRP A 44 -4.80 -28.71 -10.65
N ASP A 45 -5.54 -29.21 -9.67
CA ASP A 45 -6.14 -30.53 -9.71
C ASP A 45 -7.37 -30.55 -10.63
N ASN A 46 -7.60 -31.66 -11.33
CA ASN A 46 -8.62 -31.78 -12.39
C ASN A 46 -10.05 -31.37 -11.96
N ALA A 47 -10.42 -31.55 -10.69
CA ALA A 47 -11.74 -31.15 -10.19
C ALA A 47 -11.92 -29.61 -10.16
N HIS A 48 -10.86 -28.86 -9.91
CA HIS A 48 -10.85 -27.39 -10.01
C HIS A 48 -10.82 -26.92 -11.47
N GLY A 49 -10.12 -27.67 -12.33
CA GLY A 49 -10.03 -27.44 -13.76
C GLY A 49 -11.35 -27.59 -14.51
N GLU A 50 -12.15 -28.61 -14.19
CA GLU A 50 -13.46 -28.84 -14.82
C GLU A 50 -14.50 -27.78 -14.45
N ALA A 51 -14.49 -27.32 -13.18
CA ALA A 51 -15.37 -26.24 -12.73
C ALA A 51 -15.05 -24.90 -13.43
N PHE A 52 -13.74 -24.61 -13.57
CA PHE A 52 -13.27 -23.43 -14.30
C PHE A 52 -13.61 -23.51 -15.79
N SER A 53 -13.28 -24.64 -16.43
CA SER A 53 -13.50 -24.86 -17.86
C SER A 53 -14.98 -24.79 -18.24
N LYS A 54 -15.90 -25.30 -17.41
CA LYS A 54 -17.35 -25.13 -17.62
C LYS A 54 -17.77 -23.65 -17.58
N SER A 55 -17.34 -22.91 -16.55
CA SER A 55 -17.71 -21.49 -16.41
C SER A 55 -17.15 -20.62 -17.53
N HIS A 56 -15.97 -20.95 -18.06
CA HIS A 56 -15.33 -20.22 -19.15
C HIS A 56 -15.92 -20.58 -20.53
N ALA A 57 -16.17 -21.87 -20.79
CA ALA A 57 -16.78 -22.33 -22.05
C ALA A 57 -18.21 -21.82 -22.24
N GLU A 58 -18.98 -21.67 -21.16
CA GLU A 58 -20.33 -21.07 -21.18
C GLU A 58 -20.31 -19.58 -21.60
N ALA A 59 -19.19 -18.88 -21.44
CA ALA A 59 -19.05 -17.46 -21.77
C ALA A 59 -18.62 -17.19 -23.23
N GLY A 60 -18.08 -18.18 -23.95
CA GLY A 60 -17.77 -18.11 -25.39
C GLY A 60 -16.83 -16.98 -25.82
N ALA A 61 -17.04 -16.37 -26.98
CA ALA A 61 -16.23 -15.26 -27.51
C ALA A 61 -16.33 -13.94 -26.70
N HIS A 62 -17.16 -13.93 -25.66
CA HIS A 62 -17.32 -12.84 -24.70
C HIS A 62 -16.77 -13.21 -23.31
N ALA A 63 -15.99 -14.30 -23.22
CA ALA A 63 -15.40 -14.71 -21.95
C ALA A 63 -14.47 -13.62 -21.41
N PRO A 64 -14.62 -13.23 -20.13
CA PRO A 64 -13.76 -12.24 -19.52
C PRO A 64 -12.31 -12.74 -19.48
N ASP A 65 -11.36 -11.82 -19.61
CA ASP A 65 -9.94 -12.10 -19.48
C ASP A 65 -9.66 -12.88 -18.19
N VAL A 66 -8.88 -13.95 -18.31
CA VAL A 66 -8.38 -14.71 -17.17
C VAL A 66 -7.00 -14.19 -16.84
N TYR A 67 -6.80 -13.81 -15.59
CA TYR A 67 -5.51 -13.34 -15.09
C TYR A 67 -4.81 -14.48 -14.37
N PHE A 68 -3.57 -14.78 -14.77
CA PHE A 68 -2.65 -15.48 -13.91
C PHE A 68 -1.97 -14.47 -12.99
N ARG A 69 -1.96 -14.73 -11.67
CA ARG A 69 -1.48 -13.80 -10.66
C ARG A 69 -0.48 -14.46 -9.71
N ILE A 70 0.52 -13.68 -9.33
CA ILE A 70 1.49 -13.99 -8.26
C ILE A 70 1.66 -12.78 -7.33
N VAL A 71 2.08 -13.03 -6.10
CA VAL A 71 2.33 -11.98 -5.10
C VAL A 71 3.77 -12.10 -4.60
N CYS A 72 4.49 -10.98 -4.56
CA CYS A 72 5.86 -10.93 -4.06
C CYS A 72 5.89 -11.15 -2.53
N ALA A 73 6.77 -12.03 -2.06
CA ALA A 73 6.91 -12.37 -0.65
C ALA A 73 8.08 -11.65 0.05
N ILE A 74 9.17 -11.38 -0.67
CA ILE A 74 10.40 -10.77 -0.15
C ILE A 74 10.82 -9.63 -1.07
N ASP A 75 11.29 -8.54 -0.48
CA ASP A 75 11.75 -7.35 -1.20
C ASP A 75 12.83 -7.68 -2.23
N ASP A 76 12.61 -7.26 -3.47
CA ASP A 76 13.57 -7.30 -4.57
C ASP A 76 13.89 -5.89 -5.07
N ARG A 77 15.17 -5.68 -5.41
CA ARG A 77 15.74 -4.37 -5.73
C ARG A 77 16.21 -4.27 -7.17
N ALA A 78 15.86 -5.25 -8.01
CA ALA A 78 16.27 -5.29 -9.40
C ALA A 78 15.07 -5.16 -10.34
N HIS A 79 15.34 -4.73 -11.57
CA HIS A 79 14.39 -4.85 -12.65
C HIS A 79 14.50 -6.26 -13.24
N ARG A 80 13.43 -7.06 -13.17
CA ARG A 80 13.43 -8.46 -13.61
C ARG A 80 12.27 -8.80 -14.53
N TRP A 81 12.48 -9.83 -15.34
CA TRP A 81 11.47 -10.41 -16.21
C TRP A 81 11.26 -11.88 -15.86
N VAL A 82 10.00 -12.29 -15.76
CA VAL A 82 9.62 -13.69 -15.51
C VAL A 82 8.86 -14.20 -16.72
N GLU A 83 9.37 -15.26 -17.34
CA GLU A 83 8.65 -16.03 -18.35
C GLU A 83 7.60 -16.92 -17.66
N VAL A 84 6.40 -16.93 -18.22
CA VAL A 84 5.31 -17.84 -17.89
C VAL A 84 5.09 -18.73 -19.09
N SER A 85 5.25 -20.04 -18.92
CA SER A 85 5.11 -21.03 -19.99
C SER A 85 4.29 -22.23 -19.54
N ASN A 86 3.84 -23.05 -20.49
CA ASN A 86 3.25 -24.35 -20.21
C ASN A 86 4.31 -25.27 -19.57
N ALA A 87 4.00 -25.89 -18.43
CA ALA A 87 4.99 -26.67 -17.67
C ALA A 87 5.42 -27.98 -18.36
N GLN A 88 4.66 -28.49 -19.33
CA GLN A 88 4.99 -29.70 -20.08
C GLN A 88 5.57 -29.40 -21.47
N SER A 89 4.90 -28.58 -22.28
CA SER A 89 5.33 -28.29 -23.66
C SER A 89 6.46 -27.25 -23.74
N GLY A 90 6.61 -26.41 -22.71
CA GLY A 90 7.53 -25.27 -22.72
C GLY A 90 7.07 -24.11 -23.61
N GLU A 91 5.85 -24.16 -24.14
CA GLU A 91 5.27 -23.06 -24.93
C GLU A 91 5.15 -21.80 -24.07
N SER A 92 5.72 -20.69 -24.54
CA SER A 92 5.69 -19.40 -23.84
C SER A 92 4.30 -18.78 -23.92
N TYR A 93 3.70 -18.46 -22.77
CA TYR A 93 2.36 -17.89 -22.67
C TYR A 93 2.40 -16.38 -22.44
N ALA A 94 3.28 -15.93 -21.56
CA ALA A 94 3.40 -14.53 -21.20
C ALA A 94 4.78 -14.20 -20.65
N ARG A 95 5.08 -12.90 -20.58
CA ARG A 95 6.28 -12.35 -19.95
C ARG A 95 5.86 -11.26 -18.98
N MET A 96 6.25 -11.39 -17.71
CA MET A 96 5.86 -10.48 -16.63
C MET A 96 7.02 -9.59 -16.22
N GLU A 97 6.79 -8.27 -16.15
CA GLU A 97 7.75 -7.28 -15.66
C GLU A 97 7.66 -7.16 -14.13
N LEU A 98 8.66 -7.68 -13.42
CA LEU A 98 8.77 -7.59 -11.97
C LEU A 98 9.86 -6.57 -11.61
N ALA A 99 9.56 -5.29 -11.87
CA ALA A 99 10.49 -4.21 -11.57
C ALA A 99 10.42 -3.78 -10.09
N TYR A 100 11.52 -4.01 -9.37
CA TYR A 100 11.76 -3.56 -7.99
C TYR A 100 10.68 -4.02 -7.00
N ALA A 101 10.36 -5.32 -7.03
CA ALA A 101 9.22 -5.89 -6.31
C ALA A 101 9.23 -5.57 -4.81
N ALA A 102 8.12 -5.03 -4.32
CA ALA A 102 7.88 -4.83 -2.89
C ALA A 102 7.06 -6.00 -2.32
N PRO A 103 7.24 -6.39 -1.05
CA PRO A 103 6.43 -7.44 -0.44
C PRO A 103 4.93 -7.12 -0.46
N GLY A 104 4.11 -8.11 -0.81
CA GLY A 104 2.66 -7.95 -0.99
C GLY A 104 2.26 -7.28 -2.31
N GLN A 105 3.21 -6.83 -3.14
CA GLN A 105 2.92 -6.36 -4.48
C GLN A 105 2.41 -7.51 -5.36
N VAL A 106 1.33 -7.24 -6.08
CA VAL A 106 0.66 -8.19 -6.95
C VAL A 106 1.10 -7.98 -8.39
N TYR A 107 1.39 -9.07 -9.09
CA TYR A 107 1.70 -9.10 -10.51
C TYR A 107 0.76 -10.02 -11.23
N GLN A 108 0.34 -9.64 -12.44
CA GLN A 108 -0.55 -10.46 -13.23
C GLN A 108 -0.28 -10.34 -14.73
N CYS A 109 -0.61 -11.38 -15.48
CA CYS A 109 -0.70 -11.39 -16.93
C CYS A 109 -2.03 -12.01 -17.37
N THR A 110 -2.48 -11.69 -18.58
CA THR A 110 -3.66 -12.30 -19.18
C THR A 110 -3.30 -13.59 -19.90
N LEU A 111 -4.14 -14.61 -19.80
CA LEU A 111 -4.02 -15.85 -20.56
C LEU A 111 -5.22 -16.01 -21.51
N THR A 112 -4.98 -16.53 -22.72
CA THR A 112 -6.06 -16.87 -23.64
C THR A 112 -6.83 -18.11 -23.15
N PRO A 113 -8.06 -18.37 -23.65
CA PRO A 113 -8.81 -19.57 -23.28
C PRO A 113 -8.02 -20.87 -23.49
N GLU A 114 -7.26 -20.98 -24.59
CA GLU A 114 -6.42 -22.14 -24.90
C GLU A 114 -5.27 -22.28 -23.91
N GLN A 115 -4.62 -21.17 -23.56
CA GLN A 115 -3.53 -21.15 -22.59
C GLN A 115 -4.04 -21.50 -21.19
N VAL A 116 -5.24 -21.08 -20.80
CA VAL A 116 -5.85 -21.46 -19.53
C VAL A 116 -6.17 -22.95 -19.49
N ALA A 117 -6.72 -23.51 -20.58
CA ALA A 117 -6.92 -24.95 -20.68
C ALA A 117 -5.59 -25.72 -20.59
N GLY A 118 -4.52 -25.18 -21.20
CA GLY A 118 -3.16 -25.72 -21.07
C GLY A 118 -2.61 -25.63 -19.64
N ALA A 119 -2.79 -24.48 -18.96
CA ALA A 119 -2.38 -24.27 -17.57
C ALA A 119 -3.06 -25.25 -16.61
N ILE A 120 -4.36 -25.50 -16.79
CA ILE A 120 -5.12 -26.47 -15.99
C ILE A 120 -4.64 -27.89 -16.24
N ARG A 121 -4.43 -28.26 -17.51
CA ARG A 121 -4.07 -29.63 -17.90
C ARG A 121 -2.63 -29.99 -17.53
N ASP A 122 -1.70 -29.08 -17.79
CA ASP A 122 -0.26 -29.36 -17.78
C ASP A 122 0.49 -28.60 -16.66
N GLY A 123 -0.13 -27.57 -16.08
CA GLY A 123 0.50 -26.64 -15.16
C GLY A 123 1.19 -25.44 -15.86
N LEU A 124 1.61 -24.47 -15.05
CA LEU A 124 2.43 -23.33 -15.48
C LEU A 124 3.85 -23.46 -14.94
N ALA A 125 4.84 -23.12 -15.75
CA ALA A 125 6.24 -22.97 -15.36
C ALA A 125 6.62 -21.49 -15.33
N LEU A 126 7.25 -21.08 -14.23
CA LEU A 126 7.80 -19.74 -14.04
C LEU A 126 9.31 -19.80 -14.09
N ARG A 127 9.93 -18.96 -14.92
CA ARG A 127 11.39 -18.88 -15.05
C ARG A 127 11.88 -17.45 -15.09
N LEU A 128 12.94 -17.17 -14.34
CA LEU A 128 13.57 -15.85 -14.36
C LEU A 128 14.42 -15.69 -15.62
N GLU A 129 14.26 -14.59 -16.35
CA GLU A 129 15.12 -14.24 -17.47
C GLU A 129 16.40 -13.58 -16.97
N GLY A 130 17.46 -14.38 -16.83
CA GLY A 130 18.76 -13.92 -16.34
C GLY A 130 18.80 -13.64 -14.83
N GLY A 131 19.90 -13.07 -14.35
CA GLY A 131 20.12 -12.80 -12.92
C GLY A 131 20.56 -14.01 -12.10
N GLU A 132 21.29 -13.72 -11.01
CA GLU A 132 21.91 -14.75 -10.14
C GLU A 132 21.07 -15.04 -8.88
N SER A 133 20.25 -14.09 -8.42
CA SER A 133 19.45 -14.24 -7.20
C SER A 133 17.97 -14.51 -7.50
N PRO A 134 17.27 -15.33 -6.68
CA PRO A 134 15.85 -15.63 -6.87
C PRO A 134 14.94 -14.43 -6.66
N ILE A 135 13.79 -14.43 -7.35
CA ILE A 135 12.59 -13.71 -6.89
C ILE A 135 11.81 -14.62 -5.95
N TRP A 136 11.19 -14.06 -4.92
CA TRP A 136 10.38 -14.82 -3.97
C TRP A 136 8.91 -14.44 -4.09
N ILE A 137 8.06 -15.44 -4.35
CA ILE A 137 6.60 -15.28 -4.36
C ILE A 137 5.97 -16.01 -3.18
N VAL A 138 4.74 -15.65 -2.81
CA VAL A 138 4.02 -16.28 -1.69
C VAL A 138 3.76 -17.76 -1.98
N ALA A 139 4.02 -18.62 -1.00
CA ALA A 139 3.80 -20.07 -1.08
C ALA A 139 2.57 -20.51 -0.26
N PRO A 140 1.88 -21.60 -0.67
CA PRO A 140 0.84 -22.23 0.14
C PRO A 140 1.33 -22.71 1.52
N GLY A 141 0.39 -22.83 2.46
CA GLY A 141 0.61 -23.48 3.76
C GLY A 141 1.35 -22.65 4.82
N GLY A 142 1.65 -21.37 4.54
CA GLY A 142 2.23 -20.44 5.52
C GLY A 142 1.18 -19.72 6.39
N PRO A 143 1.60 -19.09 7.50
CA PRO A 143 0.71 -18.21 8.28
C PRO A 143 0.29 -17.00 7.45
N ASN A 144 -0.83 -16.36 7.80
CA ASN A 144 -1.29 -15.11 7.18
C ASN A 144 -1.37 -15.19 5.63
N THR A 145 -1.74 -16.36 5.12
CA THR A 145 -1.73 -16.70 3.68
C THR A 145 -3.14 -17.07 3.21
N PRO A 146 -4.05 -16.09 3.03
CA PRO A 146 -5.34 -16.36 2.41
C PRO A 146 -5.17 -16.77 0.94
N ASP A 147 -6.14 -17.50 0.39
CA ASP A 147 -6.11 -17.97 -1.00
C ASP A 147 -5.85 -16.85 -2.01
N SER A 148 -6.37 -15.64 -1.75
CA SER A 148 -6.31 -14.46 -2.63
C SER A 148 -4.91 -13.95 -2.98
N ILE A 149 -3.88 -14.40 -2.26
CA ILE A 149 -2.47 -14.03 -2.51
C ILE A 149 -1.61 -15.21 -2.96
N LEU A 150 -2.20 -16.40 -3.11
CA LEU A 150 -1.50 -17.54 -3.69
C LEU A 150 -1.37 -17.38 -5.21
N PRO A 151 -0.37 -18.02 -5.84
CA PRO A 151 -0.35 -18.16 -7.28
C PRO A 151 -1.67 -18.76 -7.76
N SER A 152 -2.30 -18.14 -8.75
CA SER A 152 -3.72 -18.39 -9.01
C SER A 152 -4.16 -17.94 -10.40
N LEU A 153 -5.25 -18.55 -10.86
CA LEU A 153 -6.05 -18.05 -11.97
C LEU A 153 -7.24 -17.27 -11.42
N SER A 154 -7.47 -16.06 -11.92
CA SER A 154 -8.57 -15.20 -11.51
C SER A 154 -9.42 -14.81 -12.72
N GLN A 155 -10.74 -14.96 -12.60
CA GLN A 155 -11.69 -14.65 -13.66
C GLN A 155 -12.81 -13.77 -13.14
N ALA A 156 -13.16 -12.74 -13.92
CA ALA A 156 -14.27 -11.86 -13.58
C ALA A 156 -15.59 -12.63 -13.58
N SER A 157 -16.32 -12.56 -12.46
CA SER A 157 -17.69 -13.08 -12.35
C SER A 157 -18.74 -11.98 -12.19
N ALA A 158 -18.30 -10.76 -11.85
CA ALA A 158 -19.14 -9.59 -11.62
C ALA A 158 -18.32 -8.29 -11.79
N PRO A 159 -18.97 -7.13 -11.99
CA PRO A 159 -18.29 -5.85 -11.95
C PRO A 159 -17.58 -5.60 -10.60
N PRO A 160 -16.44 -4.88 -10.60
CA PRO A 160 -15.79 -4.44 -9.37
C PRO A 160 -16.75 -3.64 -8.48
N SER A 161 -16.64 -3.80 -7.16
CA SER A 161 -17.46 -3.08 -6.19
C SER A 161 -16.68 -2.82 -4.91
N LEU A 162 -17.17 -1.89 -4.08
CA LEU A 162 -16.63 -1.65 -2.75
C LEU A 162 -16.70 -2.92 -1.87
N ASP A 163 -17.74 -3.72 -2.04
CA ASP A 163 -17.94 -4.97 -1.32
C ASP A 163 -16.89 -6.05 -1.72
N HIS A 164 -16.57 -6.16 -3.02
CA HIS A 164 -15.43 -6.99 -3.47
C HIS A 164 -14.11 -6.49 -2.88
N PHE A 165 -13.89 -5.18 -2.89
CA PHE A 165 -12.71 -4.55 -2.29
C PHE A 165 -12.60 -4.87 -0.79
N LEU A 166 -13.66 -4.68 -0.01
CA LEU A 166 -13.63 -4.91 1.44
C LEU A 166 -13.43 -6.39 1.79
N ARG A 167 -14.06 -7.31 1.06
CA ARG A 167 -13.82 -8.75 1.23
C ARG A 167 -12.36 -9.15 1.06
N LEU A 168 -11.61 -8.46 0.20
CA LEU A 168 -10.19 -8.69 0.00
C LEU A 168 -9.35 -7.93 1.04
N PHE A 169 -9.62 -6.63 1.19
CA PHE A 169 -8.84 -5.71 2.01
C PHE A 169 -8.91 -6.06 3.50
N CYS A 170 -10.06 -6.50 4.00
CA CYS A 170 -10.27 -6.96 5.37
C CYS A 170 -9.86 -8.44 5.55
N THR A 171 -8.69 -8.79 5.04
CA THR A 171 -8.02 -10.07 5.25
C THR A 171 -6.51 -9.85 5.33
N PRO A 172 -5.70 -10.84 5.72
CA PRO A 172 -4.25 -10.73 5.69
C PRO A 172 -3.66 -10.44 4.29
N ALA A 173 -4.44 -10.53 3.21
CA ALA A 173 -3.99 -10.16 1.86
C ALA A 173 -3.53 -8.70 1.78
N SER A 174 -4.09 -7.82 2.62
CA SER A 174 -3.71 -6.40 2.67
C SER A 174 -2.46 -6.13 3.49
N PHE A 175 -1.89 -7.12 4.19
CA PHE A 175 -0.73 -6.89 5.05
C PHE A 175 0.45 -6.28 4.28
N GLN A 176 1.16 -5.41 4.96
CA GLN A 176 2.35 -4.71 4.50
C GLN A 176 3.40 -4.70 5.62
N GLN A 177 4.60 -4.22 5.32
CA GLN A 177 5.66 -4.15 6.33
C GLN A 177 5.29 -3.14 7.44
N TRP A 178 5.94 -3.21 8.60
CA TRP A 178 5.76 -2.24 9.69
C TRP A 178 6.49 -0.92 9.36
N ASP A 179 5.99 -0.22 8.35
CA ASP A 179 6.52 1.06 7.88
C ASP A 179 5.42 1.96 7.30
N TRP A 180 5.80 2.94 6.46
CA TRP A 180 4.87 3.83 5.79
C TRP A 180 3.82 3.10 4.93
N THR A 181 4.14 1.92 4.39
CA THR A 181 3.16 1.10 3.65
C THR A 181 2.13 0.50 4.59
N GLY A 182 2.57 0.07 5.78
CA GLY A 182 1.72 -0.53 6.81
C GLY A 182 0.73 0.43 7.42
N VAL A 183 1.14 1.67 7.73
CA VAL A 183 0.20 2.66 8.32
C VAL A 183 -0.97 2.96 7.38
N CYS A 184 -0.74 2.96 6.07
CA CYS A 184 -1.81 3.16 5.08
C CYS A 184 -2.92 2.11 5.24
N VAL A 185 -2.53 0.85 5.41
CA VAL A 185 -3.44 -0.29 5.58
C VAL A 185 -4.09 -0.25 6.97
N LEU A 186 -3.31 0.01 8.01
CA LEU A 186 -3.79 0.07 9.39
C LEU A 186 -4.83 1.18 9.60
N ASP A 187 -4.62 2.40 9.09
CA ASP A 187 -5.63 3.47 9.14
C ASP A 187 -6.90 3.06 8.37
N GLY A 188 -6.77 2.44 7.20
CA GLY A 188 -7.92 1.95 6.44
C GLY A 188 -8.73 0.90 7.21
N LEU A 189 -8.06 -0.08 7.82
CA LEU A 189 -8.71 -1.08 8.68
C LEU A 189 -9.34 -0.44 9.92
N GLN A 190 -8.64 0.52 10.54
CA GLN A 190 -9.09 1.25 11.72
C GLN A 190 -10.37 2.05 11.44
N ASP A 191 -10.42 2.79 10.32
CA ASP A 191 -11.57 3.61 9.94
C ASP A 191 -12.80 2.72 9.70
N TRP A 192 -12.63 1.61 8.98
CA TRP A 192 -13.72 0.66 8.74
C TRP A 192 -14.17 -0.07 10.01
N ALA A 193 -13.23 -0.41 10.91
CA ALA A 193 -13.56 -0.97 12.22
C ALA A 193 -14.39 0.02 13.06
N GLN A 194 -14.07 1.32 13.02
CA GLN A 194 -14.85 2.38 13.69
C GLN A 194 -16.25 2.56 13.08
N LEU A 195 -16.42 2.25 11.79
CA LEU A 195 -17.73 2.17 11.13
C LEU A 195 -18.48 0.84 11.42
N GLY A 196 -17.94 -0.03 12.27
CA GLY A 196 -18.58 -1.28 12.68
C GLY A 196 -18.29 -2.48 11.78
N ASN A 197 -17.36 -2.39 10.83
CA ASN A 197 -16.93 -3.53 10.02
C ASN A 197 -16.10 -4.50 10.89
N LYS A 198 -16.66 -5.69 11.15
CA LYS A 198 -16.05 -6.71 12.01
C LYS A 198 -14.81 -7.36 11.40
N ASP A 199 -14.81 -7.58 10.08
CA ASP A 199 -13.68 -8.19 9.38
C ASP A 199 -12.47 -7.25 9.38
N ALA A 200 -12.71 -5.94 9.25
CA ALA A 200 -11.68 -4.92 9.41
C ALA A 200 -11.09 -4.92 10.82
N ALA A 201 -11.94 -4.99 11.86
CA ALA A 201 -11.49 -5.04 13.26
C ALA A 201 -10.66 -6.30 13.56
N GLN A 202 -11.09 -7.47 13.08
CA GLN A 202 -10.35 -8.73 13.24
C GLN A 202 -9.02 -8.70 12.49
N THR A 203 -9.01 -8.19 11.27
CA THR A 203 -7.79 -8.08 10.46
C THR A 203 -6.80 -7.09 11.08
N LEU A 204 -7.28 -5.98 11.64
CA LEU A 204 -6.47 -5.02 12.39
C LEU A 204 -5.79 -5.69 13.60
N GLU A 205 -6.54 -6.43 14.42
CA GLU A 205 -5.99 -7.16 15.57
C GLU A 205 -4.93 -8.19 15.12
N GLN A 206 -5.23 -8.95 14.06
CA GLN A 206 -4.30 -9.92 13.49
C GLN A 206 -3.03 -9.25 12.95
N TYR A 207 -3.14 -8.07 12.34
CA TYR A 207 -2.00 -7.28 11.87
C TYR A 207 -1.10 -6.90 13.05
N LEU A 208 -1.67 -6.26 14.08
CA LEU A 208 -0.90 -5.82 15.25
C LEU A 208 -0.20 -7.01 15.94
N ARG A 209 -0.90 -8.14 16.10
CA ARG A 209 -0.29 -9.36 16.66
C ARG A 209 0.85 -9.89 15.80
N THR A 210 0.67 -9.91 14.48
CA THR A 210 1.69 -10.45 13.55
C THR A 210 3.01 -9.66 13.64
N PHE A 211 2.92 -8.34 13.68
CA PHE A 211 4.11 -7.50 13.56
C PHE A 211 4.65 -7.00 14.89
N ILE A 212 3.82 -6.72 15.90
CA ILE A 212 4.29 -6.05 17.12
C ILE A 212 3.85 -6.71 18.41
N ASP A 213 3.40 -7.96 18.39
CA ASP A 213 3.20 -8.72 19.63
C ASP A 213 4.51 -8.76 20.47
N PRO A 214 4.46 -8.53 21.80
CA PRO A 214 5.66 -8.42 22.63
C PRO A 214 6.51 -9.70 22.73
N LYS A 215 5.96 -10.86 22.36
CA LYS A 215 6.63 -12.17 22.42
C LYS A 215 6.89 -12.76 21.04
N GLU A 216 5.92 -12.62 20.15
CA GLU A 216 5.91 -13.31 18.86
C GLU A 216 6.01 -12.37 17.66
N GLY A 217 5.90 -11.06 17.87
CA GLY A 217 5.88 -10.05 16.82
C GLY A 217 7.18 -10.05 16.01
N ARG A 218 7.04 -9.97 14.69
CA ARG A 218 8.16 -9.94 13.76
C ARG A 218 8.03 -8.75 12.84
N ARG A 219 9.02 -7.86 12.88
CA ARG A 219 9.12 -6.68 12.03
C ARG A 219 10.30 -6.81 11.09
N GLU A 220 10.19 -6.07 10.00
CA GLU A 220 11.25 -5.95 9.03
C GLU A 220 11.34 -4.49 8.56
N ASP A 221 12.56 -4.06 8.24
CA ASP A 221 12.79 -2.77 7.60
C ASP A 221 12.33 -2.79 6.13
N PHE A 222 12.39 -1.64 5.47
CA PHE A 222 11.99 -1.49 4.06
C PHE A 222 12.81 -2.36 3.07
N ARG A 223 13.91 -3.01 3.50
CA ARG A 223 14.71 -3.97 2.72
C ARG A 223 14.44 -5.43 3.12
N GLY A 224 13.55 -5.65 4.09
CA GLY A 224 13.18 -6.96 4.60
C GLY A 224 14.06 -7.47 5.74
N HIS A 225 15.01 -6.68 6.25
CA HIS A 225 15.87 -7.13 7.36
C HIS A 225 15.11 -7.09 8.69
N PRO A 226 15.29 -8.08 9.57
CA PRO A 226 14.76 -8.04 10.93
C PRO A 226 15.05 -6.74 11.67
N CYS A 227 14.05 -6.14 12.31
CA CYS A 227 14.20 -4.91 13.11
C CYS A 227 13.37 -4.92 14.40
N ASP A 228 13.30 -6.07 15.07
CA ASP A 228 12.37 -6.30 16.20
C ASP A 228 12.65 -5.41 17.43
N ASP A 229 13.90 -5.02 17.65
CA ASP A 229 14.35 -4.34 18.87
C ASP A 229 14.44 -2.80 18.74
N ALA A 230 14.19 -2.24 17.55
CA ALA A 230 14.26 -0.79 17.33
C ALA A 230 13.34 -0.36 16.19
N ILE A 231 13.16 0.95 15.99
CA ILE A 231 12.61 1.46 14.73
C ILE A 231 13.75 1.62 13.71
N ALA A 232 13.53 1.20 12.46
CA ALA A 232 14.60 1.19 11.45
C ALA A 232 14.89 2.59 10.88
N ASN A 233 13.89 3.45 10.84
CA ASN A 233 13.96 4.84 10.38
C ASN A 233 12.70 5.61 10.86
N PRO A 234 12.65 6.95 10.77
CA PRO A 234 11.49 7.72 11.21
C PRO A 234 10.16 7.31 10.58
N GLU A 235 10.14 6.84 9.33
CA GLU A 235 8.92 6.43 8.62
C GLU A 235 8.30 5.14 9.18
N THR A 236 9.07 4.35 9.93
CA THR A 236 8.53 3.21 10.69
C THR A 236 7.70 3.62 11.91
N GLY A 237 7.63 4.93 12.20
CA GLY A 237 6.79 5.49 13.25
C GLY A 237 5.29 5.48 12.93
N GLY A 238 4.89 5.55 11.66
CA GLY A 238 3.49 5.68 11.25
C GLY A 238 2.54 4.66 11.89
N PRO A 239 2.81 3.34 11.77
CA PRO A 239 1.95 2.29 12.34
C PRO A 239 1.70 2.42 13.85
N PHE A 240 2.62 3.06 14.60
CA PHE A 240 2.45 3.25 16.03
C PHE A 240 1.28 4.18 16.36
N ALA A 241 0.87 5.08 15.47
CA ALA A 241 -0.32 5.90 15.70
C ALA A 241 -1.55 5.03 16.01
N ILE A 242 -1.65 3.88 15.32
CA ILE A 242 -2.78 2.94 15.44
C ILE A 242 -2.56 2.02 16.64
N LEU A 243 -1.33 1.53 16.86
CA LEU A 243 -1.00 0.76 18.06
C LEU A 243 -1.34 1.53 19.34
N ILE A 244 -0.97 2.81 19.40
CA ILE A 244 -1.22 3.67 20.55
C ILE A 244 -2.72 3.88 20.77
N ALA A 245 -3.48 4.12 19.71
CA ALA A 245 -4.93 4.29 19.80
C ALA A 245 -5.63 3.00 20.27
N GLN A 246 -5.20 1.83 19.77
CA GLN A 246 -5.78 0.53 20.10
C GLN A 246 -5.31 -0.05 21.43
N SER A 247 -4.07 0.23 21.82
CA SER A 247 -3.42 -0.34 23.00
C SER A 247 -2.45 0.65 23.66
N PRO A 248 -2.95 1.69 24.34
CA PRO A 248 -2.11 2.74 24.95
C PRO A 248 -1.05 2.27 25.96
N LYS A 249 -1.19 1.03 26.47
CA LYS A 249 -0.27 0.40 27.43
C LYS A 249 0.65 -0.63 26.78
N HIS A 250 0.68 -0.72 25.46
CA HIS A 250 1.47 -1.71 24.76
C HIS A 250 2.97 -1.48 25.04
N PRO A 251 3.73 -2.50 25.50
CA PRO A 251 5.10 -2.30 25.94
C PRO A 251 5.99 -1.77 24.82
N SER A 252 5.77 -2.19 23.57
CA SER A 252 6.58 -1.76 22.40
C SER A 252 6.48 -0.27 22.04
N ILE A 253 5.62 0.52 22.69
CA ILE A 253 5.55 1.98 22.45
C ILE A 253 6.90 2.67 22.73
N HIS A 254 7.72 2.14 23.65
CA HIS A 254 9.06 2.68 23.93
C HIS A 254 9.96 2.74 22.68
N LEU A 255 9.79 1.78 21.75
CA LEU A 255 10.58 1.70 20.51
C LEU A 255 10.39 2.95 19.65
N LEU A 256 9.16 3.50 19.63
CA LEU A 256 8.86 4.74 18.94
C LEU A 256 9.56 5.94 19.62
N THR A 257 9.43 6.05 20.94
CA THR A 257 9.93 7.22 21.68
C THR A 257 11.45 7.28 21.66
N GLU A 258 12.13 6.15 21.90
CA GLU A 258 13.59 6.02 21.82
C GLU A 258 14.09 6.27 20.39
N GLY A 259 13.35 5.78 19.42
CA GLY A 259 13.60 6.01 18.01
C GLY A 259 13.52 7.48 17.60
N PHE A 260 12.49 8.20 18.02
CA PHE A 260 12.37 9.63 17.75
C PHE A 260 13.45 10.43 18.47
N GLU A 261 13.88 10.04 19.66
CA GLU A 261 15.06 10.65 20.30
C GLU A 261 16.34 10.42 19.48
N HIS A 262 16.53 9.19 18.97
CA HIS A 262 17.67 8.85 18.13
C HIS A 262 17.70 9.63 16.80
N PHE A 263 16.54 9.81 16.16
CA PHE A 263 16.39 10.51 14.89
C PHE A 263 16.03 12.00 15.03
N HIS A 264 16.37 12.63 16.15
CA HIS A 264 16.19 14.08 16.29
C HIS A 264 17.25 14.84 15.49
N ASN A 265 16.82 15.46 14.38
CA ASN A 265 17.64 16.38 13.60
C ASN A 265 17.75 17.73 14.32
N LYS A 266 18.93 18.04 14.83
CA LYS A 266 19.20 19.28 15.59
C LYS A 266 19.22 20.55 14.74
N THR A 267 19.50 20.44 13.44
CA THR A 267 19.56 21.60 12.53
C THR A 267 18.16 22.15 12.27
N LEU A 268 17.19 21.26 12.08
CA LEU A 268 15.81 21.61 11.80
C LEU A 268 14.91 21.57 13.05
N ASP A 269 15.47 21.12 14.17
CA ASP A 269 14.75 20.82 15.41
C ASP A 269 13.50 19.97 15.20
N CYS A 270 13.63 18.94 14.35
CA CYS A 270 12.55 18.06 13.93
C CYS A 270 13.00 16.60 13.99
N ILE A 271 12.05 15.67 14.01
CA ILE A 271 12.36 14.25 13.87
C ILE A 271 12.48 13.93 12.38
N GLY A 272 13.61 13.33 12.00
CA GLY A 272 13.94 13.09 10.60
C GLY A 272 15.38 12.62 10.43
N THR A 273 15.76 12.31 9.19
CA THR A 273 17.16 11.99 8.88
C THR A 273 17.91 13.28 8.54
N HIS A 274 18.81 13.27 7.56
CA HIS A 274 19.52 14.46 7.11
C HIS A 274 18.62 15.47 6.38
N ARG A 275 17.47 15.02 5.84
CA ARG A 275 16.50 15.84 5.10
C ARG A 275 15.16 15.91 5.82
N LEU A 276 14.46 17.03 5.63
CA LEU A 276 13.04 17.12 5.94
C LEU A 276 12.23 16.56 4.78
N VAL A 277 11.20 15.77 5.09
CA VAL A 277 10.38 15.11 4.06
C VAL A 277 8.88 15.20 4.34
N THR A 278 8.05 15.21 3.30
CA THR A 278 6.57 15.26 3.46
C THR A 278 6.01 14.05 4.17
N GLU A 279 6.67 12.88 4.03
CA GLU A 279 6.38 11.62 4.72
C GLU A 279 6.33 11.82 6.23
N SER A 280 7.07 12.80 6.77
CA SER A 280 7.11 13.07 8.21
C SER A 280 5.79 13.63 8.76
N ASN A 281 4.92 14.23 7.94
CA ASN A 281 3.58 14.61 8.42
C ASN A 281 2.76 13.37 8.80
N TYR A 282 2.83 12.32 7.98
CA TYR A 282 2.01 11.12 8.16
C TYR A 282 2.68 10.06 9.05
N ASN A 283 4.01 9.92 8.98
CA ASN A 283 4.72 8.87 9.71
C ASN A 283 5.42 9.34 10.99
N VAL A 284 5.43 10.64 11.28
CA VAL A 284 6.15 11.20 12.43
C VAL A 284 5.27 12.15 13.24
N ALA A 285 4.73 13.21 12.63
CA ALA A 285 3.84 14.15 13.33
C ALA A 285 2.56 13.46 13.84
N TYR A 286 1.94 12.63 13.00
CA TYR A 286 0.73 11.88 13.36
C TYR A 286 0.93 10.93 14.56
N PRO A 287 1.91 10.00 14.58
CA PRO A 287 2.15 9.17 15.75
C PRO A 287 2.60 9.96 16.99
N MET A 288 3.33 11.08 16.84
CA MET A 288 3.59 11.99 17.97
C MET A 288 2.29 12.58 18.53
N MET A 289 1.34 12.96 17.68
CA MET A 289 0.04 13.43 18.16
C MET A 289 -0.76 12.31 18.84
N SER A 290 -0.66 11.08 18.34
CA SER A 290 -1.27 9.91 18.97
C SER A 290 -0.71 9.67 20.38
N LEU A 291 0.63 9.75 20.56
CA LEU A 291 1.26 9.76 21.89
C LEU A 291 0.69 10.86 22.78
N ALA A 292 0.57 12.07 22.23
CA ALA A 292 0.10 13.22 22.99
C ALA A 292 -1.32 13.02 23.53
N VAL A 293 -2.25 12.60 22.66
CA VAL A 293 -3.67 12.50 22.98
C VAL A 293 -3.98 11.25 23.82
N HIS A 294 -3.47 10.08 23.42
CA HIS A 294 -3.84 8.82 24.08
C HIS A 294 -3.03 8.52 25.34
N LEU A 295 -1.81 9.05 25.46
CA LEU A 295 -0.94 8.85 26.63
C LEU A 295 -0.76 10.14 27.46
N ASN A 296 -1.50 11.21 27.15
CA ASN A 296 -1.42 12.50 27.83
C ASN A 296 0.01 13.07 27.89
N ARG A 297 0.68 13.13 26.73
CA ARG A 297 2.06 13.59 26.56
C ARG A 297 2.12 14.96 25.87
N PRO A 298 1.94 16.08 26.59
CA PRO A 298 1.89 17.41 25.99
C PRO A 298 3.20 17.81 25.29
N ASP A 299 4.33 17.23 25.70
CA ASP A 299 5.62 17.42 25.03
C ASP A 299 5.60 16.89 23.58
N TYR A 300 4.93 15.76 23.33
CA TYR A 300 4.75 15.24 21.97
C TYR A 300 3.73 16.02 21.16
N LYS A 301 2.75 16.69 21.81
CA LYS A 301 1.84 17.60 21.11
C LYS A 301 2.63 18.73 20.46
N GLU A 302 3.48 19.41 21.25
CA GLU A 302 4.27 20.53 20.74
C GLU A 302 5.28 20.07 19.68
N LYS A 303 5.93 18.92 19.86
CA LYS A 303 6.82 18.33 18.83
C LYS A 303 6.07 18.00 17.54
N SER A 304 4.87 17.42 17.62
CA SER A 304 4.01 17.14 16.46
C SER A 304 3.65 18.41 15.71
N LEU A 305 3.16 19.44 16.42
CA LEU A 305 2.80 20.72 15.80
C LEU A 305 4.02 21.44 15.21
N ALA A 306 5.19 21.35 15.87
CA ALA A 306 6.44 21.89 15.34
C ALA A 306 6.87 21.18 14.04
N GLN A 307 6.76 19.85 13.99
CA GLN A 307 7.03 19.08 12.78
C GLN A 307 6.14 19.53 11.60
N LEU A 308 4.83 19.69 11.83
CA LEU A 308 3.89 20.16 10.80
C LEU A 308 4.19 21.59 10.33
N ARG A 309 4.58 22.49 11.25
CA ARG A 309 4.97 23.86 10.90
C ARG A 309 6.28 23.89 10.11
N ALA A 310 7.23 23.02 10.44
CA ALA A 310 8.49 22.93 9.72
C ALA A 310 8.27 22.45 8.28
N THR A 311 7.45 21.40 8.06
CA THR A 311 7.15 20.95 6.70
C THR A 311 6.39 22.01 5.92
N MET A 312 5.42 22.69 6.53
CA MET A 312 4.74 23.84 5.90
C MET A 312 5.73 24.94 5.48
N HIS A 313 6.68 25.30 6.35
CA HIS A 313 7.65 26.36 6.05
C HIS A 313 8.68 25.97 4.98
N TYR A 314 9.25 24.77 5.05
CA TYR A 314 10.38 24.38 4.22
C TYR A 314 10.00 23.62 2.95
N LEU A 315 8.87 22.93 2.93
CA LEU A 315 8.45 22.06 1.82
C LEU A 315 7.31 22.62 0.99
N THR A 316 6.83 23.84 1.27
CA THR A 316 5.73 24.42 0.49
C THR A 316 6.00 25.86 0.07
N ASP A 317 5.33 26.27 -1.01
CA ASP A 317 5.03 27.65 -1.35
C ASP A 317 3.60 27.74 -1.92
N ASP A 318 3.24 28.88 -2.51
CA ASP A 318 1.89 29.13 -3.03
C ASP A 318 1.43 28.07 -4.05
N ASP A 319 2.35 27.60 -4.90
CA ASP A 319 2.05 26.75 -6.05
C ASP A 319 2.65 25.35 -5.95
N ASN A 320 3.44 25.06 -4.91
CA ASN A 320 4.25 23.86 -4.84
C ASN A 320 4.30 23.19 -3.47
N VAL A 321 4.43 21.87 -3.53
CA VAL A 321 4.84 21.01 -2.42
C VAL A 321 6.01 20.16 -2.89
N TRP A 322 7.13 20.19 -2.17
CA TRP A 322 8.30 19.37 -2.48
C TRP A 322 8.41 18.21 -1.51
N LEU A 323 8.76 17.04 -2.02
CA LEU A 323 8.93 15.85 -1.17
C LEU A 323 10.02 16.05 -0.12
N ARG A 324 11.12 16.71 -0.49
CA ARG A 324 12.36 16.76 0.28
C ARG A 324 12.94 18.17 0.30
N TYR A 325 13.47 18.54 1.46
CA TYR A 325 14.30 19.71 1.67
C TYR A 325 15.60 19.31 2.35
N ASP A 326 16.72 19.77 1.81
CA ASP A 326 18.06 19.55 2.35
C ASP A 326 18.56 20.84 3.04
N PRO A 327 18.73 20.84 4.38
CA PRO A 327 19.11 22.03 5.11
C PRO A 327 20.56 22.47 4.88
N GLU A 328 21.43 21.61 4.34
CA GLU A 328 22.84 21.94 4.13
C GLU A 328 23.04 22.87 2.93
N ASN A 329 22.23 22.70 1.87
CA ASN A 329 22.36 23.45 0.62
C ASN A 329 21.08 24.21 0.21
N GLY A 330 19.96 24.01 0.92
CA GLY A 330 18.66 24.63 0.62
C GLY A 330 17.90 23.98 -0.55
N GLU A 331 18.35 22.82 -1.04
CA GLU A 331 17.77 22.15 -2.21
C GLU A 331 16.38 21.55 -1.89
N ARG A 332 15.46 21.70 -2.85
CA ARG A 332 14.13 21.09 -2.83
C ARG A 332 13.98 20.14 -4.02
N THR A 333 13.48 18.91 -3.79
CA THR A 333 13.36 17.88 -4.85
C THR A 333 11.97 17.24 -4.89
N PHE A 334 11.63 16.59 -6.01
CA PHE A 334 10.32 15.98 -6.32
C PHE A 334 9.16 16.96 -6.13
N GLN A 335 9.23 18.09 -6.84
CA GLN A 335 8.17 19.08 -6.90
C GLN A 335 6.85 18.45 -7.32
N ASN A 336 5.80 18.64 -6.51
CA ASN A 336 4.42 18.25 -6.78
C ASN A 336 4.22 16.77 -7.10
N TRP A 337 5.07 15.90 -6.53
CA TRP A 337 4.88 14.45 -6.62
C TRP A 337 3.62 14.03 -5.87
N SER A 338 2.71 13.34 -6.55
CA SER A 338 1.35 13.06 -6.07
C SER A 338 1.31 12.40 -4.69
N ARG A 339 2.14 11.39 -4.47
CA ARG A 339 2.21 10.72 -3.17
C ARG A 339 2.90 11.56 -2.09
N GLY A 340 3.87 12.41 -2.44
CA GLY A 340 4.44 13.39 -1.51
C GLY A 340 3.40 14.42 -1.04
N VAL A 341 2.59 14.93 -1.96
CA VAL A 341 1.45 15.80 -1.65
C VAL A 341 0.45 15.08 -0.74
N ALA A 342 0.16 13.80 -1.01
CA ALA A 342 -0.71 13.00 -0.16
C ALA A 342 -0.18 12.88 1.27
N TRP A 343 1.11 12.59 1.46
CA TRP A 343 1.71 12.49 2.81
C TRP A 343 1.67 13.80 3.58
N TYR A 344 2.00 14.89 2.90
CA TYR A 344 1.94 16.22 3.49
C TYR A 344 0.53 16.53 3.98
N PHE A 345 -0.46 16.34 3.12
CA PHE A 345 -1.83 16.76 3.36
C PHE A 345 -2.57 15.82 4.33
N LEU A 346 -2.58 14.51 4.03
CA LEU A 346 -3.25 13.51 4.85
C LEU A 346 -2.65 13.43 6.25
N GLY A 347 -1.32 13.52 6.36
CA GLY A 347 -0.63 13.52 7.66
C GLY A 347 -1.00 14.71 8.53
N MET A 348 -1.17 15.90 7.93
CA MET A 348 -1.64 17.09 8.65
C MET A 348 -3.09 16.90 9.13
N VAL A 349 -3.99 16.45 8.25
CA VAL A 349 -5.40 16.20 8.59
C VAL A 349 -5.53 15.13 9.69
N ARG A 350 -4.81 13.99 9.57
CA ARG A 350 -4.82 12.91 10.57
C ARG A 350 -4.29 13.36 11.92
N SER A 351 -3.23 14.16 11.94
CA SER A 351 -2.69 14.73 13.19
C SER A 351 -3.73 15.64 13.87
N LEU A 352 -4.32 16.58 13.12
CA LEU A 352 -5.30 17.50 13.68
C LEU A 352 -6.61 16.82 14.08
N ALA A 353 -7.01 15.75 13.39
CA ALA A 353 -8.21 14.97 13.71
C ALA A 353 -8.20 14.36 15.12
N LEU A 354 -7.01 14.14 15.71
CA LEU A 354 -6.87 13.65 17.08
C LEU A 354 -7.09 14.73 18.14
N LEU A 355 -6.95 16.01 17.77
CA LEU A 355 -7.14 17.14 18.69
C LEU A 355 -8.59 17.60 18.71
N PRO A 356 -9.07 18.12 19.85
CA PRO A 356 -10.34 18.85 19.87
C PRO A 356 -10.24 20.11 19.02
N LYS A 357 -11.34 20.50 18.36
CA LYS A 357 -11.39 21.64 17.42
C LYS A 357 -10.86 22.95 18.01
N SER A 358 -11.08 23.17 19.31
CA SER A 358 -10.62 24.37 20.03
C SER A 358 -9.10 24.48 20.16
N GLU A 359 -8.37 23.40 19.88
CA GLU A 359 -6.91 23.34 19.98
C GLU A 359 -6.22 23.30 18.62
N TRP A 360 -6.97 23.38 17.53
CA TRP A 360 -6.41 23.42 16.17
C TRP A 360 -5.72 24.77 15.93
N PRO A 361 -4.44 24.78 15.49
CA PRO A 361 -3.76 26.03 15.17
C PRO A 361 -4.32 26.65 13.88
N ASP A 362 -4.71 27.93 13.92
CA ASP A 362 -5.29 28.66 12.78
C ASP A 362 -4.45 28.54 11.50
N ALA A 363 -3.12 28.62 11.61
CA ALA A 363 -2.22 28.49 10.46
C ALA A 363 -2.34 27.12 9.77
N LEU A 364 -2.51 26.04 10.54
CA LEU A 364 -2.65 24.69 9.97
C LEU A 364 -4.07 24.45 9.41
N ILE A 365 -5.09 25.08 9.99
CA ILE A 365 -6.45 25.09 9.42
C ILE A 365 -6.43 25.79 8.06
N ALA A 366 -5.82 26.98 7.99
CA ALA A 366 -5.68 27.75 6.76
C ALA A 366 -4.91 26.94 5.71
N GLU A 367 -3.84 26.26 6.11
CA GLU A 367 -3.05 25.42 5.24
C GLU A 367 -3.85 24.22 4.69
N CYS A 368 -4.63 23.53 5.52
CA CYS A 368 -5.50 22.44 5.06
C CYS A 368 -6.52 22.91 4.00
N ASN A 369 -7.10 24.11 4.19
CA ASN A 369 -8.04 24.68 3.22
C ASN A 369 -7.35 25.16 1.95
N ARG A 370 -6.15 25.76 2.07
CA ARG A 370 -5.30 26.12 0.92
C ARG A 370 -4.95 24.88 0.10
N MET A 371 -4.54 23.80 0.76
CA MET A 371 -4.21 22.53 0.10
C MET A 371 -5.40 21.94 -0.64
N ALA A 372 -6.59 21.91 -0.03
CA ALA A 372 -7.81 21.45 -0.69
C ALA A 372 -8.11 22.27 -1.96
N ALA A 373 -7.98 23.59 -1.89
CA ALA A 373 -8.15 24.47 -3.02
C ALA A 373 -7.09 24.23 -4.11
N TRP A 374 -5.81 24.22 -3.75
CA TRP A 374 -4.70 24.07 -4.68
C TRP A 374 -4.74 22.74 -5.42
N VAL A 375 -4.88 21.60 -4.72
CA VAL A 375 -4.90 20.28 -5.38
C VAL A 375 -6.11 20.14 -6.32
N SER A 376 -7.25 20.77 -6.02
CA SER A 376 -8.44 20.71 -6.88
C SER A 376 -8.18 21.26 -8.28
N THR A 377 -7.28 22.24 -8.42
CA THR A 377 -6.93 22.85 -9.72
C THR A 377 -6.20 21.88 -10.67
N TYR A 378 -5.57 20.85 -10.10
CA TYR A 378 -4.84 19.83 -10.86
C TYR A 378 -5.65 18.55 -11.09
N GLN A 379 -6.86 18.42 -10.54
CA GLN A 379 -7.67 17.22 -10.73
C GLN A 379 -7.98 17.01 -12.21
N MET A 380 -7.76 15.80 -12.70
CA MET A 380 -8.00 15.43 -14.08
C MET A 380 -9.49 15.15 -14.33
N GLU A 381 -9.86 15.02 -15.61
CA GLU A 381 -11.25 14.73 -16.00
C GLU A 381 -11.75 13.41 -15.42
N ASN A 382 -10.89 12.40 -15.33
CA ASN A 382 -11.19 11.09 -14.72
C ASN A 382 -11.27 11.12 -13.18
N GLY A 383 -11.10 12.29 -12.54
CA GLY A 383 -11.16 12.47 -11.09
C GLY A 383 -9.86 12.22 -10.34
N LEU A 384 -8.80 11.77 -11.03
CA LEU A 384 -7.53 11.41 -10.42
C LEU A 384 -6.50 12.54 -10.55
N TRP A 385 -5.34 12.36 -9.93
CA TRP A 385 -4.16 13.21 -10.10
C TRP A 385 -3.05 12.45 -10.79
N ALA A 386 -2.39 13.12 -11.74
CA ALA A 386 -1.17 12.65 -12.38
C ALA A 386 -0.08 12.29 -11.34
N GLY A 387 0.88 11.43 -11.71
CA GLY A 387 2.00 11.08 -10.82
C GLY A 387 2.76 12.31 -10.30
N PHE A 388 2.77 13.38 -11.07
CA PHE A 388 3.15 14.72 -10.64
C PHE A 388 2.02 15.69 -11.01
N LEU A 389 1.45 16.42 -10.04
CA LEU A 389 0.19 17.16 -10.22
C LEU A 389 0.22 18.13 -11.41
N HIS A 390 1.35 18.82 -11.58
CA HIS A 390 1.59 19.79 -12.64
C HIS A 390 1.90 19.16 -14.02
N GLU A 391 2.21 17.88 -14.09
CA GLU A 391 2.56 17.16 -15.32
C GLU A 391 1.41 16.21 -15.73
N LYS A 392 0.28 16.75 -16.22
CA LYS A 392 -0.94 15.97 -16.54
C LYS A 392 -0.74 14.83 -17.56
N SER A 393 0.37 14.85 -18.32
CA SER A 393 0.74 13.77 -19.24
C SER A 393 1.33 12.53 -18.53
N VAL A 394 1.84 12.69 -17.32
CA VAL A 394 2.31 11.55 -16.51
C VAL A 394 1.10 10.77 -16.04
N ARG A 395 1.13 9.45 -16.24
CA ARG A 395 0.04 8.55 -15.83
C ARG A 395 -0.39 8.82 -14.38
N PRO A 396 -1.69 8.77 -14.06
CA PRO A 396 -2.17 8.92 -12.68
C PRO A 396 -1.45 7.99 -11.69
N ASP A 397 -1.24 8.49 -10.47
CA ASP A 397 -0.87 7.66 -9.32
C ASP A 397 -2.13 7.47 -8.47
N ASN A 398 -2.65 6.25 -8.46
CA ASN A 398 -3.85 5.95 -7.70
C ASN A 398 -3.62 5.99 -6.18
N SER A 399 -2.38 5.76 -5.71
CA SER A 399 -2.06 5.91 -4.27
C SER A 399 -2.03 7.38 -3.86
N GLY A 400 -1.34 8.24 -4.61
CA GLY A 400 -1.36 9.69 -4.37
C GLY A 400 -2.78 10.27 -4.49
N SER A 401 -3.52 9.87 -5.51
CA SER A 401 -4.92 10.30 -5.71
C SER A 401 -5.82 9.88 -4.54
N ALA A 402 -5.70 8.63 -4.07
CA ALA A 402 -6.46 8.14 -2.92
C ALA A 402 -6.12 8.91 -1.64
N GLY A 403 -4.83 9.15 -1.37
CA GLY A 403 -4.41 9.88 -0.17
C GLY A 403 -4.81 11.36 -0.17
N ILE A 404 -4.70 12.05 -1.31
CA ILE A 404 -5.18 13.44 -1.46
C ILE A 404 -6.69 13.51 -1.23
N ALA A 405 -7.46 12.63 -1.87
CA ALA A 405 -8.91 12.61 -1.72
C ALA A 405 -9.33 12.21 -0.30
N ALA A 406 -8.63 11.27 0.34
CA ALA A 406 -8.87 10.89 1.73
C ALA A 406 -8.66 12.07 2.69
N ALA A 407 -7.62 12.89 2.47
CA ALA A 407 -7.37 14.10 3.27
C ALA A 407 -8.53 15.10 3.15
N ILE A 408 -9.04 15.32 1.93
CA ILE A 408 -10.20 16.18 1.69
C ILE A 408 -11.44 15.63 2.39
N ALA A 409 -11.80 14.37 2.14
CA ALA A 409 -13.00 13.76 2.68
C ALA A 409 -12.98 13.71 4.22
N LEU A 410 -11.86 13.29 4.81
CA LEU A 410 -11.67 13.25 6.25
C LEU A 410 -11.72 14.65 6.86
N GLY A 411 -11.04 15.62 6.24
CA GLY A 411 -11.03 17.01 6.69
C GLY A 411 -12.41 17.65 6.66
N ILE A 412 -13.22 17.37 5.63
CA ILE A 412 -14.62 17.81 5.56
C ILE A 412 -15.45 17.14 6.66
N ARG A 413 -15.32 15.82 6.83
CA ARG A 413 -16.07 15.05 7.84
C ARG A 413 -15.85 15.57 9.24
N ILE A 414 -14.61 15.95 9.60
CA ILE A 414 -14.32 16.52 10.92
C ILE A 414 -14.57 18.04 10.98
N GLY A 415 -14.87 18.70 9.86
CA GLY A 415 -15.10 20.15 9.78
C GLY A 415 -13.82 21.00 9.84
N LEU A 416 -12.68 20.43 9.47
CA LEU A 416 -11.39 21.11 9.29
C LEU A 416 -11.28 21.79 7.91
N ILE A 417 -11.88 21.18 6.89
CA ILE A 417 -11.89 21.65 5.50
C ILE A 417 -13.32 22.05 5.11
N GLN A 418 -13.45 23.12 4.32
CA GLN A 418 -14.72 23.58 3.77
C GLN A 418 -15.40 22.51 2.90
N SER A 419 -16.72 22.36 3.06
CA SER A 419 -17.54 21.37 2.35
C SER A 419 -17.60 21.57 0.83
N ASP A 420 -17.21 22.73 0.32
CA ASP A 420 -17.20 23.05 -1.12
C ASP A 420 -16.29 22.10 -1.91
N TRP A 421 -15.33 21.45 -1.24
CA TRP A 421 -14.41 20.46 -1.83
C TRP A 421 -14.95 19.02 -1.83
N GLN A 422 -16.16 18.77 -1.33
CA GLN A 422 -16.79 17.45 -1.32
C GLN A 422 -16.86 16.81 -2.72
N PRO A 423 -17.27 17.53 -3.80
CA PRO A 423 -17.31 16.96 -5.14
C PRO A 423 -15.94 16.49 -5.64
N THR A 424 -14.85 17.14 -5.22
CA THR A 424 -13.47 16.75 -5.58
C THR A 424 -13.15 15.37 -5.03
N ALA A 425 -13.47 15.10 -3.76
CA ALA A 425 -13.25 13.79 -3.13
C ALA A 425 -14.14 12.69 -3.73
N GLU A 426 -15.43 12.99 -3.97
CA GLU A 426 -16.38 12.05 -4.58
C GLU A 426 -15.96 11.67 -6.01
N LYS A 427 -15.52 12.64 -6.81
CA LYS A 427 -15.03 12.38 -8.17
C LYS A 427 -13.80 11.49 -8.17
N ALA A 428 -12.88 11.69 -7.23
CA ALA A 428 -11.72 10.82 -7.07
C ALA A 428 -12.12 9.40 -6.63
N TYR A 429 -13.07 9.26 -5.71
CA TYR A 429 -13.61 7.96 -5.31
C TYR A 429 -14.20 7.18 -6.50
N GLN A 430 -14.97 7.85 -7.36
CA GLN A 430 -15.50 7.24 -8.59
C GLN A 430 -14.38 6.84 -9.57
N GLY A 431 -13.39 7.72 -9.77
CA GLY A 431 -12.21 7.43 -10.60
C GLY A 431 -11.44 6.20 -10.11
N LEU A 432 -11.22 6.08 -8.80
CA LEU A 432 -10.52 4.96 -8.18
C LEU A 432 -11.34 3.67 -8.20
N SER A 433 -12.66 3.76 -8.03
CA SER A 433 -13.57 2.61 -8.12
C SER A 433 -13.48 1.94 -9.49
N ASN A 434 -13.29 2.72 -10.56
CA ASN A 434 -13.09 2.21 -11.92
C ASN A 434 -11.72 1.54 -12.13
N CYS A 435 -10.78 1.67 -11.18
CA CYS A 435 -9.47 1.04 -11.22
C CYS A 435 -9.39 -0.25 -10.37
N LEU A 436 -10.49 -0.66 -9.75
CA LEU A 436 -10.56 -1.92 -9.03
C LEU A 436 -10.62 -3.10 -10.00
N THR A 437 -9.89 -4.17 -9.69
CA THR A 437 -10.14 -5.47 -10.32
C THR A 437 -11.47 -6.03 -9.83
N HIS A 438 -12.03 -6.99 -10.57
CA HIS A 438 -13.28 -7.67 -10.19
C HIS A 438 -13.22 -8.34 -8.82
N ASP A 439 -12.02 -8.73 -8.38
CA ASP A 439 -11.74 -9.35 -7.10
C ASP A 439 -11.19 -8.37 -6.05
N GLY A 440 -11.27 -7.06 -6.29
CA GLY A 440 -11.11 -6.03 -5.27
C GLY A 440 -9.71 -5.42 -5.15
N TRP A 441 -8.74 -5.80 -5.97
CA TRP A 441 -7.41 -5.17 -5.97
C TRP A 441 -7.45 -3.78 -6.62
N LEU A 442 -6.76 -2.80 -6.03
CA LEU A 442 -6.59 -1.49 -6.65
C LEU A 442 -5.36 -1.48 -7.57
N GLN A 443 -5.59 -1.22 -8.85
CA GLN A 443 -4.54 -1.07 -9.85
C GLN A 443 -4.06 0.39 -9.95
N GLY A 444 -3.04 0.66 -10.76
CA GLY A 444 -2.63 2.03 -11.10
C GLY A 444 -1.85 2.75 -10.02
N VAL A 445 -1.27 2.02 -9.06
CA VAL A 445 -0.49 2.60 -7.96
C VAL A 445 0.95 2.85 -8.42
N SER A 446 1.57 3.98 -8.08
CA SER A 446 3.00 4.18 -8.37
C SER A 446 3.89 3.28 -7.52
N GLN A 447 4.97 2.74 -8.11
CA GLN A 447 5.95 1.91 -7.41
C GLN A 447 6.61 2.64 -6.24
N THR A 448 7.10 1.90 -5.24
CA THR A 448 7.94 2.40 -4.14
C THR A 448 9.15 3.19 -4.66
N ASN A 449 9.53 4.27 -3.95
CA ASN A 449 10.61 5.18 -4.38
C ASN A 449 12.01 4.65 -3.98
N LYS A 450 12.39 3.51 -4.56
CA LYS A 450 13.68 2.86 -4.30
C LYS A 450 14.82 3.61 -5.03
N PRO A 451 15.99 3.82 -4.40
CA PRO A 451 17.16 4.40 -5.09
C PRO A 451 17.55 3.64 -6.35
N GLU A 452 17.43 2.31 -6.31
CA GLU A 452 17.74 1.42 -7.43
C GLU A 452 16.79 1.62 -8.63
N ALA A 453 15.62 2.21 -8.40
CA ALA A 453 14.62 2.54 -9.41
C ALA A 453 14.79 3.95 -10.00
N LEU A 454 15.98 4.54 -9.84
CA LEU A 454 16.33 5.88 -10.33
C LEU A 454 15.37 6.97 -9.84
N HIS A 455 14.77 6.75 -8.66
CA HIS A 455 13.92 7.69 -7.96
C HIS A 455 12.80 8.30 -8.81
N MET A 456 13.06 9.42 -9.47
CA MET A 456 12.08 10.22 -10.20
C MET A 456 11.69 9.58 -11.54
N ASP A 457 12.60 8.82 -12.17
CA ASP A 457 12.36 8.25 -13.49
C ASP A 457 11.23 7.21 -13.46
N ILE A 458 11.26 6.28 -12.49
CA ILE A 458 10.18 5.31 -12.36
C ILE A 458 8.85 5.98 -11.99
N GLN A 459 8.87 7.07 -11.21
CA GLN A 459 7.65 7.79 -10.82
C GLN A 459 7.04 8.57 -11.99
N ARG A 460 7.87 9.05 -12.93
CA ARG A 460 7.43 9.72 -14.17
C ARG A 460 7.08 8.75 -15.30
N SER A 461 7.52 7.49 -15.22
CA SER A 461 7.18 6.45 -16.19
C SER A 461 5.71 6.02 -16.12
N ASP A 462 5.27 5.24 -17.11
CA ASP A 462 3.94 4.64 -17.14
C ASP A 462 3.82 3.37 -16.27
N PHE A 463 4.91 2.92 -15.63
CA PHE A 463 4.92 1.73 -14.80
C PHE A 463 4.06 1.92 -13.54
N ARG A 464 3.02 1.12 -13.41
CA ARG A 464 2.11 1.11 -12.26
C ARG A 464 1.93 -0.31 -11.74
N VAL A 465 1.64 -0.40 -10.46
CA VAL A 465 1.59 -1.64 -9.71
C VAL A 465 0.21 -1.84 -9.11
N ILE A 466 -0.01 -3.05 -8.61
CA ILE A 466 -1.13 -3.41 -7.75
C ILE A 466 -0.54 -3.64 -6.36
N ALA A 467 -0.95 -2.84 -5.38
CA ALA A 467 -0.28 -2.83 -4.09
C ALA A 467 -1.21 -2.45 -2.92
N PRO A 468 -1.10 -3.16 -1.77
CA PRO A 468 -1.95 -2.89 -0.62
C PRO A 468 -1.83 -1.50 0.01
N TRP A 469 -0.68 -0.80 -0.10
CA TRP A 469 -0.58 0.56 0.44
C TRP A 469 -1.54 1.53 -0.26
N GLY A 470 -1.74 1.38 -1.58
CA GLY A 470 -2.74 2.13 -2.33
C GLY A 470 -4.17 1.74 -1.93
N MET A 471 -4.41 0.45 -1.65
CA MET A 471 -5.68 -0.03 -1.13
C MET A 471 -6.00 0.56 0.24
N GLY A 472 -5.01 0.66 1.14
CA GLY A 472 -5.16 1.30 2.44
C GLY A 472 -5.63 2.74 2.33
N LEU A 473 -5.01 3.53 1.46
CA LEU A 473 -5.42 4.92 1.21
C LEU A 473 -6.82 5.02 0.58
N TYR A 474 -7.17 4.11 -0.34
CA TYR A 474 -8.52 4.04 -0.89
C TYR A 474 -9.56 3.65 0.17
N ALA A 475 -9.22 2.73 1.08
CA ALA A 475 -10.09 2.34 2.19
C ALA A 475 -10.40 3.53 3.11
N GLN A 476 -9.40 4.37 3.41
CA GLN A 476 -9.58 5.59 4.19
C GLN A 476 -10.53 6.57 3.49
N LEU A 477 -10.34 6.82 2.19
CA LEU A 477 -11.25 7.64 1.39
C LEU A 477 -12.68 7.08 1.42
N ALA A 478 -12.83 5.79 1.13
CA ALA A 478 -14.12 5.13 1.09
C ALA A 478 -14.84 5.21 2.45
N ALA A 479 -14.12 5.02 3.56
CA ALA A 479 -14.64 5.15 4.91
C ALA A 479 -15.03 6.60 5.25
N ALA A 480 -14.22 7.58 4.87
CA ALA A 480 -14.48 8.99 5.11
C ALA A 480 -15.75 9.48 4.39
N LEU A 481 -16.08 8.89 3.23
CA LEU A 481 -17.29 9.19 2.47
C LEU A 481 -18.54 8.40 2.92
N GLN A 482 -18.42 7.45 3.86
CA GLN A 482 -19.60 6.79 4.41
C GLN A 482 -20.41 7.79 5.23
N THR A 483 -21.72 7.82 5.02
CA THR A 483 -22.63 8.56 5.88
C THR A 483 -22.67 7.87 7.24
N THR A 484 -22.15 8.52 8.28
CA THR A 484 -22.49 8.12 9.65
C THR A 484 -23.97 8.44 9.84
N GLU A 485 -24.83 7.42 9.87
CA GLU A 485 -26.15 7.57 10.48
C GLU A 485 -25.92 8.17 11.87
N SER A 486 -26.59 9.28 12.14
CA SER A 486 -26.46 10.02 13.39
C SER A 486 -26.84 9.08 14.54
N ALA A 487 -25.86 8.73 15.37
CA ALA A 487 -26.11 8.00 16.61
C ALA A 487 -26.91 8.83 17.61
#